data_AF-A0A7V6TYS9-F1
#
_entry.id   AF-A0A7V6TYS9-F1
#
_cell.length_a   1.000
_cell.length_b   1.000
_cell.length_c   1.000
_cell.angle_alpha   90.00
_cell.angle_beta   90.00
_cell.angle_gamma   90.00
#
_symmetry.space_group_name_H-M   'P 1'
#
loop_
_entity.id
_entity.type
_entity.pdbx_description
1 polymer ?
#
loop_
_entity_poly.entity_id
_entity_poly.type
_entity_poly.pdbx_seq_one_letter_code
_entity_poly.pdbx_strand_id
1 'polypeptide(L)'
;MTTPYPLPRSIRETEWLRGDGRSSYGTFDFKIFDLEDVQVRLRSVGDDGFDIVDVTVSKSAGAVFDTFTVTFPFAIDSDREFQVRGMRLHERTSDLFRGGSLKSLEVEAETSKAGVVLQEVRRDVSDNIGLWHAERAARIAGDLLLHGRIDHEAFIRMAADDVLRSERIAGDQRLQAQVDGINDELDQFDSKIARAEAAAESSENSAQEAHELVQEATSGFVGFKDGIGYDFGFITQTMTYFDRNFGSIADPVNN
;
A
#
# COMPACT_ATOMS: atom_id res chain seq x y z
N MET A 1 67.07 35.10 -4.12
CA MET A 1 67.17 33.71 -4.58
C MET A 1 65.80 33.30 -5.08
N THR A 2 65.66 32.94 -6.35
CA THR A 2 64.44 32.34 -6.89
C THR A 2 64.39 30.90 -6.40
N THR A 3 63.31 30.50 -5.72
CA THR A 3 63.11 29.10 -5.33
C THR A 3 62.97 28.25 -6.60
N PRO A 4 63.77 27.19 -6.78
CA PRO A 4 63.71 26.35 -7.98
C PRO A 4 62.43 25.53 -8.06
N TYR A 5 61.76 25.29 -6.93
CA TYR A 5 60.53 24.51 -6.82
C TYR A 5 59.40 25.34 -6.17
N PRO A 6 58.92 26.42 -6.81
CA PRO A 6 57.85 27.22 -6.24
C PRO A 6 56.53 26.44 -6.35
N LEU A 7 55.96 26.02 -5.23
CA LEU A 7 54.67 25.32 -5.21
C LEU A 7 53.51 26.33 -5.14
N PRO A 8 52.78 26.59 -6.25
CA PRO A 8 51.64 27.48 -6.22
C PRO A 8 50.49 26.89 -5.40
N ARG A 9 49.66 27.75 -4.80
CA ARG A 9 48.41 27.34 -4.17
C ARG A 9 47.40 27.03 -5.28
N SER A 10 47.24 25.75 -5.61
CA SER A 10 46.30 25.29 -6.63
C SER A 10 45.74 23.92 -6.24
N ILE A 11 44.60 23.58 -6.82
CA ILE A 11 43.98 22.23 -6.74
C ILE A 11 44.59 21.25 -7.76
N ARG A 12 45.56 21.70 -8.58
CA ARG A 12 46.30 20.90 -9.57
C ARG A 12 45.37 20.13 -10.52
N GLU A 13 44.35 20.84 -10.98
CA GLU A 13 43.28 20.33 -11.80
C GLU A 13 42.70 21.51 -12.59
N THR A 14 42.26 21.25 -13.82
CA THR A 14 41.50 22.22 -14.63
C THR A 14 40.00 22.09 -14.39
N GLU A 15 39.24 23.12 -14.75
CA GLU A 15 37.82 22.90 -15.05
C GLU A 15 37.66 21.96 -16.25
N TRP A 16 36.44 21.52 -16.52
CA TRP A 16 36.12 20.82 -17.76
C TRP A 16 36.26 21.79 -18.93
N LEU A 17 37.26 21.55 -19.77
CA LEU A 17 37.57 22.35 -20.96
C LEU A 17 36.90 21.72 -22.17
N ARG A 18 36.24 22.54 -22.99
CA ARG A 18 35.61 22.08 -24.22
C ARG A 18 36.63 21.93 -25.34
N GLY A 19 36.50 20.86 -26.12
CA GLY A 19 37.28 20.67 -27.33
C GLY A 19 37.00 21.73 -28.38
N ASP A 20 38.03 22.11 -29.13
CA ASP A 20 37.94 23.08 -30.23
C ASP A 20 38.37 22.48 -31.59
N GLY A 21 38.39 21.15 -31.69
CA GLY A 21 38.84 20.41 -32.86
C GLY A 21 40.36 20.23 -32.93
N ARG A 22 41.12 20.74 -31.96
CA ARG A 22 42.57 20.47 -31.86
C ARG A 22 42.84 19.18 -31.08
N SER A 23 44.04 18.63 -31.29
CA SER A 23 44.56 17.49 -30.53
C SER A 23 45.54 17.90 -29.43
N SER A 24 46.00 19.15 -29.37
CA SER A 24 46.99 19.61 -28.39
C SER A 24 46.47 20.79 -27.59
N TYR A 25 46.60 20.70 -26.27
CA TYR A 25 46.06 21.65 -25.30
C TYR A 25 47.10 22.00 -24.24
N GLY A 26 46.99 23.22 -23.73
CA GLY A 26 47.93 23.83 -22.79
C GLY A 26 48.59 25.08 -23.38
N THR A 27 49.61 25.63 -22.74
CA THR A 27 50.24 25.18 -21.48
C THR A 27 49.30 25.30 -20.26
N PHE A 28 49.32 24.32 -19.36
CA PHE A 28 48.51 24.36 -18.12
C PHE A 28 49.23 25.08 -16.98
N ASP A 29 48.45 25.72 -16.10
CA ASP A 29 48.95 26.62 -15.05
C ASP A 29 49.65 25.91 -13.88
N PHE A 30 49.35 24.63 -13.64
CA PHE A 30 50.02 23.85 -12.60
C PHE A 30 51.20 23.06 -13.17
N LYS A 31 52.22 22.88 -12.32
CA LYS A 31 53.50 22.26 -12.71
C LYS A 31 53.55 20.78 -12.33
N ILE A 32 54.29 19.96 -13.06
CA ILE A 32 54.48 18.52 -12.81
C ILE A 32 55.95 18.17 -12.63
N PHE A 33 56.22 17.12 -11.86
CA PHE A 33 57.56 16.59 -11.69
C PHE A 33 57.88 15.56 -12.76
N ASP A 34 56.96 14.63 -13.01
CA ASP A 34 57.09 13.58 -14.01
C ASP A 34 55.93 13.63 -15.01
N LEU A 35 56.13 13.09 -16.21
CA LEU A 35 55.10 13.12 -17.26
C LEU A 35 53.92 12.21 -16.91
N GLU A 36 54.21 11.16 -16.15
CA GLU A 36 53.29 10.17 -15.60
C GLU A 36 52.41 10.74 -14.47
N ASP A 37 52.73 11.92 -13.93
CA ASP A 37 51.92 12.60 -12.91
C ASP A 37 50.63 13.20 -13.48
N VAL A 38 50.34 13.06 -14.78
CA VAL A 38 49.16 13.68 -15.42
C VAL A 38 48.15 12.61 -15.79
N GLN A 39 46.91 12.80 -15.35
CA GLN A 39 45.76 12.05 -15.84
C GLN A 39 44.82 13.00 -16.58
N VAL A 40 44.26 12.50 -17.68
CA VAL A 40 43.23 13.20 -18.44
C VAL A 40 41.95 12.41 -18.42
N ARG A 41 40.87 13.09 -18.06
CA ARG A 41 39.51 12.58 -18.12
C ARG A 41 38.82 13.18 -19.33
N LEU A 42 38.05 12.38 -20.05
CA LEU A 42 37.29 12.81 -21.22
C LEU A 42 35.83 12.38 -21.05
N ARG A 43 34.91 13.26 -21.45
CA ARG A 43 33.48 12.97 -21.45
C ARG A 43 32.78 13.67 -22.60
N SER A 44 31.55 13.24 -22.89
CA SER A 44 30.64 14.01 -23.72
C SER A 44 30.11 15.22 -22.95
N VAL A 45 29.84 16.32 -23.64
CA VAL A 45 29.25 17.52 -23.03
C VAL A 45 27.94 17.16 -22.34
N GLY A 46 27.83 17.48 -21.05
CA GLY A 46 26.63 17.24 -20.25
C GLY A 46 26.49 15.83 -19.69
N ASP A 47 27.45 14.94 -19.93
CA ASP A 47 27.51 13.63 -19.29
C ASP A 47 28.19 13.73 -17.91
N ASP A 48 27.74 12.91 -16.97
CA ASP A 48 28.36 12.75 -15.64
C ASP A 48 29.46 11.68 -15.66
N GLY A 49 29.39 10.74 -16.61
CA GLY A 49 30.42 9.74 -16.83
C GLY A 49 31.67 10.32 -17.49
N PHE A 50 32.83 9.76 -17.17
CA PHE A 50 34.08 10.08 -17.87
C PHE A 50 34.95 8.83 -18.04
N ASP A 51 35.74 8.85 -19.10
CA ASP A 51 36.78 7.87 -19.36
C ASP A 51 38.16 8.47 -19.05
N ILE A 52 39.10 7.63 -18.63
CA ILE A 52 40.51 8.01 -18.55
C ILE A 52 41.14 7.76 -19.91
N VAL A 53 41.78 8.78 -20.47
CA VAL A 53 42.35 8.72 -21.82
C VAL A 53 43.86 8.84 -21.76
N ASP A 54 44.53 7.94 -22.47
CA ASP A 54 45.98 8.00 -22.66
C ASP A 54 46.34 9.19 -23.56
N VAL A 55 47.25 10.02 -23.08
CA VAL A 55 47.71 11.23 -23.76
C VAL A 55 49.22 11.30 -23.74
N THR A 56 49.79 12.02 -24.71
CA THR A 56 51.22 12.38 -24.68
C THR A 56 51.40 13.69 -23.94
N VAL A 57 52.19 13.67 -22.87
CA VAL A 57 52.49 14.86 -22.05
C VAL A 57 53.88 15.38 -22.43
N SER A 58 54.03 16.70 -22.51
CA SER A 58 55.33 17.33 -22.79
C SER A 58 55.54 18.57 -21.93
N LYS A 59 56.71 18.69 -21.33
CA LYS A 59 57.10 19.86 -20.52
C LYS A 59 57.46 21.05 -21.41
N SER A 60 57.09 22.26 -20.98
CA SER A 60 57.26 23.47 -21.78
C SER A 60 58.71 23.92 -21.92
N ALA A 61 59.48 23.89 -20.83
CA ALA A 61 60.88 24.31 -20.76
C ALA A 61 61.85 23.16 -20.43
N GLY A 62 61.33 21.97 -20.13
CA GLY A 62 62.13 20.78 -19.78
C GLY A 62 62.70 20.83 -18.36
N ALA A 63 62.20 21.72 -17.50
CA ALA A 63 62.65 21.79 -16.11
C ALA A 63 62.15 20.56 -15.31
N VAL A 64 62.79 20.26 -14.18
CA VAL A 64 62.37 19.15 -13.31
C VAL A 64 60.94 19.38 -12.81
N PHE A 65 60.60 20.62 -12.42
CA PHE A 65 59.25 21.01 -12.04
C PHE A 65 58.74 22.10 -12.97
N ASP A 66 57.87 21.72 -13.90
CA ASP A 66 57.56 22.55 -15.06
C ASP A 66 56.10 22.51 -15.46
N THR A 67 55.65 23.53 -16.18
CA THR A 67 54.37 23.51 -16.85
C THR A 67 54.42 22.57 -18.06
N PHE A 68 53.25 22.16 -18.55
CA PHE A 68 53.17 21.12 -19.55
C PHE A 68 52.01 21.34 -20.52
N THR A 69 52.08 20.65 -21.65
CA THR A 69 51.03 20.51 -22.65
C THR A 69 50.61 19.04 -22.76
N VAL A 70 49.37 18.82 -23.13
CA VAL A 70 48.78 17.50 -23.36
C VAL A 70 48.43 17.37 -24.84
N THR A 71 48.81 16.27 -25.46
CA THR A 71 48.45 15.93 -26.83
C THR A 71 47.67 14.62 -26.86
N PHE A 72 46.42 14.71 -27.31
CA PHE A 72 45.52 13.59 -27.51
C PHE A 72 45.85 12.84 -28.81
N PRO A 73 45.57 11.52 -28.87
CA PRO A 73 45.77 10.72 -30.09
C PRO A 73 44.75 11.05 -31.19
N PHE A 74 43.71 11.82 -30.89
CA PHE A 74 42.68 12.29 -31.82
C PHE A 74 42.33 13.75 -31.52
N ALA A 75 41.70 14.44 -32.49
CA ALA A 75 41.15 15.78 -32.27
C ALA A 75 39.95 15.71 -31.31
N ILE A 76 39.89 16.65 -30.36
CA ILE A 76 38.75 16.74 -29.44
C ILE A 76 37.74 17.73 -30.01
N ASP A 77 36.63 17.20 -30.51
CA ASP A 77 35.52 17.99 -31.06
C ASP A 77 34.75 18.74 -29.96
N SER A 78 33.91 19.69 -30.36
CA SER A 78 33.16 20.56 -29.45
C SER A 78 32.02 19.88 -28.68
N ASP A 79 31.71 18.63 -29.01
CA ASP A 79 30.77 17.77 -28.30
C ASP A 79 31.42 17.02 -27.12
N ARG A 80 32.74 17.17 -26.95
CA ARG A 80 33.51 16.58 -25.86
C ARG A 80 34.14 17.64 -24.97
N GLU A 81 34.22 17.29 -23.70
CA GLU A 81 34.92 18.06 -22.68
C GLU A 81 35.97 17.18 -22.03
N PHE A 82 37.12 17.77 -21.69
CA PHE A 82 38.21 17.07 -21.02
C PHE A 82 38.66 17.84 -19.78
N GLN A 83 39.26 17.09 -18.87
CA GLN A 83 39.79 17.64 -17.63
C GLN A 83 41.20 17.09 -17.41
N VAL A 84 42.14 17.96 -17.08
CA VAL A 84 43.52 17.60 -16.81
C VAL A 84 43.79 17.73 -15.32
N ARG A 85 44.35 16.68 -14.71
CA ARG A 85 44.63 16.66 -13.27
C ARG A 85 45.99 16.04 -12.96
N GLY A 86 46.62 16.54 -11.91
CA GLY A 86 47.80 15.91 -11.30
C GLY A 86 47.41 14.67 -10.49
N MET A 87 48.17 13.59 -10.63
CA MET A 87 47.99 12.28 -9.99
C MET A 87 49.34 11.70 -9.58
N ARG A 88 50.20 12.50 -8.95
CA ARG A 88 51.52 12.05 -8.51
C ARG A 88 51.38 11.05 -7.37
N LEU A 89 52.00 9.89 -7.54
CA LEU A 89 52.25 8.99 -6.43
C LEU A 89 53.50 9.44 -5.68
N HIS A 90 53.47 9.37 -4.34
CA HIS A 90 54.66 9.71 -3.57
C HIS A 90 55.79 8.71 -3.86
N GLU A 91 56.95 9.24 -4.20
CA GLU A 91 58.21 8.52 -4.31
C GLU A 91 59.35 9.44 -3.91
N ARG A 92 60.44 8.82 -3.43
CA ARG A 92 61.69 9.52 -3.12
C ARG A 92 62.74 9.10 -4.13
N THR A 93 63.25 10.04 -4.91
CA THR A 93 64.22 9.76 -5.97
C THR A 93 65.60 10.34 -5.72
N SER A 94 65.75 11.13 -4.64
CA SER A 94 66.99 11.84 -4.33
C SER A 94 67.52 11.53 -2.92
N ASP A 95 68.84 11.43 -2.81
CA ASP A 95 69.55 11.36 -1.54
C ASP A 95 69.62 12.74 -0.89
N LEU A 96 68.97 12.89 0.27
CA LEU A 96 68.94 14.14 1.03
C LEU A 96 70.26 14.44 1.74
N PHE A 97 71.09 13.41 1.97
CA PHE A 97 72.33 13.50 2.72
C PHE A 97 73.49 12.90 1.93
N ARG A 98 74.63 13.60 1.90
CA ARG A 98 75.90 13.05 1.44
C ARG A 98 77.04 13.61 2.30
N GLY A 99 77.89 12.72 2.82
CA GLY A 99 79.06 13.12 3.60
C GLY A 99 78.76 13.91 4.89
N GLY A 100 77.63 13.63 5.55
CA GLY A 100 77.23 14.30 6.80
C GLY A 100 76.56 15.68 6.62
N SER A 101 76.32 16.11 5.37
CA SER A 101 75.66 17.39 5.06
C SER A 101 74.32 17.18 4.34
N LEU A 102 73.34 18.01 4.66
CA LEU A 102 72.06 18.11 3.95
C LEU A 102 72.26 18.84 2.63
N LYS A 103 71.65 18.33 1.57
CA LYS A 103 71.64 19.04 0.30
C LYS A 103 70.36 19.85 0.13
N SER A 104 70.47 21.18 0.22
CA SER A 104 69.32 22.09 0.25
C SER A 104 68.40 21.94 -0.96
N LEU A 105 68.96 21.78 -2.17
CA LEU A 105 68.17 21.68 -3.40
C LEU A 105 67.34 20.39 -3.46
N GLU A 106 67.94 19.26 -3.07
CA GLU A 106 67.24 17.98 -3.01
C GLU A 106 66.18 17.97 -1.90
N VAL A 107 66.44 18.62 -0.76
CA VAL A 107 65.44 18.81 0.30
C VAL A 107 64.27 19.66 -0.20
N GLU A 108 64.52 20.77 -0.89
CA GLU A 108 63.47 21.60 -1.48
C GLU A 108 62.65 20.86 -2.54
N ALA A 109 63.29 20.03 -3.37
CA ALA A 109 62.61 19.21 -4.36
C ALA A 109 61.69 18.17 -3.69
N GLU A 110 62.21 17.41 -2.72
CA GLU A 110 61.44 16.36 -2.03
C GLU A 110 60.30 16.93 -1.18
N THR A 111 60.52 18.07 -0.52
CA THR A 111 59.44 18.77 0.21
C THR A 111 58.36 19.31 -0.74
N SER A 112 58.74 19.76 -1.94
CA SER A 112 57.79 20.20 -2.96
C SER A 112 57.00 19.04 -3.55
N LYS A 113 57.63 17.88 -3.80
CA LYS A 113 56.93 16.64 -4.19
C LYS A 113 55.90 16.22 -3.14
N ALA A 114 56.29 16.23 -1.86
CA ALA A 114 55.35 15.93 -0.77
C ALA A 114 54.19 16.94 -0.73
N GLY A 115 54.47 18.23 -0.94
CA GLY A 115 53.44 19.27 -1.03
C GLY A 115 52.46 19.06 -2.19
N VAL A 116 52.96 18.62 -3.35
CA VAL A 116 52.13 18.25 -4.52
C VAL A 116 51.18 17.11 -4.17
N VAL A 117 51.69 16.03 -3.59
CA VAL A 117 50.87 14.87 -3.18
C VAL A 117 49.80 15.30 -2.18
N LEU A 118 50.13 16.17 -1.22
CA LEU A 118 49.15 16.66 -0.24
C LEU A 118 48.06 17.53 -0.89
N GLN A 119 48.37 18.34 -1.91
CA GLN A 119 47.37 19.11 -2.65
C GLN A 119 46.40 18.18 -3.39
N GLU A 120 46.93 17.15 -4.03
CA GLU A 120 46.16 16.17 -4.81
C GLU A 120 45.30 15.28 -3.89
N VAL A 121 45.85 14.76 -2.79
CA VAL A 121 45.07 14.02 -1.78
C VAL A 121 43.94 14.87 -1.21
N ARG A 122 44.18 16.15 -0.92
CA ARG A 122 43.13 17.05 -0.42
C ARG A 122 42.01 17.23 -1.46
N ARG A 123 42.36 17.40 -2.73
CA ARG A 123 41.38 17.47 -3.83
C ARG A 123 40.57 16.18 -3.91
N ASP A 124 41.25 15.03 -4.00
CA ASP A 124 40.61 13.73 -4.20
C ASP A 124 39.70 13.33 -3.01
N VAL A 125 40.09 13.66 -1.78
CA VAL A 125 39.24 13.48 -0.60
C VAL A 125 37.99 14.38 -0.69
N SER A 126 38.14 15.63 -1.14
CA SER A 126 37.02 16.56 -1.28
C SER A 126 36.04 16.08 -2.35
N ASP A 127 36.54 15.63 -3.50
CA ASP A 127 35.74 15.05 -4.58
C ASP A 127 34.95 13.82 -4.10
N ASN A 128 35.63 12.89 -3.42
CA ASN A 128 34.99 11.67 -2.89
C ASN A 128 33.91 11.98 -1.85
N ILE A 129 34.14 12.95 -0.96
CA ILE A 129 33.13 13.39 0.01
C ILE A 129 31.89 13.94 -0.71
N GLY A 130 32.07 14.71 -1.79
CA GLY A 130 30.98 15.22 -2.61
C GLY A 130 30.12 14.09 -3.22
N LEU A 131 30.78 13.07 -3.79
CA LEU A 131 30.10 11.91 -4.37
C LEU A 131 29.29 11.12 -3.32
N TRP A 132 29.85 10.90 -2.13
CA TRP A 132 29.13 10.22 -1.04
C TRP A 132 27.90 10.99 -0.57
N HIS A 133 27.97 12.32 -0.50
CA HIS A 133 26.81 13.14 -0.16
C HIS A 133 25.72 13.06 -1.22
N ALA A 134 26.07 13.07 -2.50
CA ALA A 134 25.13 12.91 -3.60
C ALA A 134 24.44 11.53 -3.58
N GLU A 135 25.21 10.45 -3.42
CA GLU A 135 24.66 9.09 -3.31
C GLU A 135 23.74 8.96 -2.09
N ARG A 136 24.17 9.48 -0.94
CA ARG A 136 23.36 9.47 0.29
C ARG A 136 22.05 10.22 0.11
N ALA A 137 22.06 11.37 -0.56
CA ALA A 137 20.85 12.13 -0.86
C ALA A 137 19.89 11.33 -1.76
N ALA A 138 20.42 10.64 -2.79
CA ALA A 138 19.63 9.79 -3.67
C ALA A 138 18.99 8.60 -2.91
N ARG A 139 19.74 7.94 -2.00
CA ARG A 139 19.22 6.87 -1.15
C ARG A 139 18.09 7.36 -0.24
N ILE A 140 18.29 8.49 0.46
CA ILE A 140 17.26 9.10 1.32
C ILE A 140 16.00 9.43 0.52
N ALA A 141 16.13 10.00 -0.68
CA ALA A 141 14.99 10.32 -1.54
C ALA A 141 14.23 9.05 -1.98
N GLY A 142 14.95 7.98 -2.32
CA GLY A 142 14.36 6.67 -2.63
C GLY A 142 13.59 6.08 -1.44
N ASP A 143 14.18 6.13 -0.24
CA ASP A 143 13.57 5.62 0.99
C ASP A 143 12.28 6.40 1.34
N LEU A 144 12.29 7.74 1.23
CA LEU A 144 11.10 8.56 1.46
C LEU A 144 9.96 8.20 0.50
N LEU A 145 10.28 7.98 -0.77
CA LEU A 145 9.29 7.63 -1.79
C LEU A 145 8.71 6.23 -1.54
N LEU A 146 9.54 5.26 -1.16
CA LEU A 146 9.07 3.93 -0.79
C LEU A 146 8.18 3.97 0.45
N HIS A 147 8.58 4.72 1.48
CA HIS A 147 7.80 4.88 2.70
C HIS A 147 6.41 5.48 2.41
N GLY A 148 6.35 6.56 1.62
CA GLY A 148 5.07 7.15 1.22
C GLY A 148 4.16 6.20 0.44
N ARG A 149 4.72 5.29 -0.38
CA ARG A 149 3.94 4.24 -1.06
C ARG A 149 3.38 3.21 -0.09
N ILE A 150 4.19 2.77 0.87
CA ILE A 150 3.77 1.81 1.90
C ILE A 150 2.64 2.40 2.75
N ASP A 151 2.78 3.64 3.19
CA ASP A 151 1.76 4.33 4.00
C ASP A 151 0.45 4.50 3.22
N HIS A 152 0.54 4.85 1.94
CA HIS A 152 -0.62 4.98 1.07
C HIS A 152 -1.33 3.62 0.86
N GLU A 153 -0.58 2.56 0.60
CA GLU A 153 -1.13 1.21 0.47
C GLU A 153 -1.79 0.74 1.77
N ALA A 154 -1.13 0.96 2.91
CA ALA A 154 -1.66 0.64 4.23
C ALA A 154 -2.98 1.37 4.49
N PHE A 155 -3.06 2.67 4.15
CA PHE A 155 -4.29 3.45 4.24
C PHE A 155 -5.42 2.87 3.38
N ILE A 156 -5.13 2.51 2.13
CA ILE A 156 -6.11 1.90 1.22
C ILE A 156 -6.61 0.55 1.76
N ARG A 157 -5.71 -0.31 2.27
CA ARG A 157 -6.06 -1.61 2.83
C ARG A 157 -6.97 -1.46 4.06
N MET A 158 -6.65 -0.56 4.98
CA MET A 158 -7.51 -0.27 6.14
C MET A 158 -8.91 0.20 5.73
N ALA A 159 -8.99 1.11 4.75
CA ALA A 159 -10.28 1.60 4.25
C ALA A 159 -11.11 0.48 3.59
N ALA A 160 -10.47 -0.40 2.81
CA ALA A 160 -11.14 -1.55 2.21
C ALA A 160 -11.64 -2.54 3.27
N ASP A 161 -10.84 -2.82 4.30
CA ASP A 161 -11.22 -3.69 5.42
C ASP A 161 -12.41 -3.12 6.20
N ASP A 162 -12.45 -1.80 6.42
CA ASP A 162 -13.59 -1.15 7.06
C ASP A 162 -14.88 -1.28 6.23
N VAL A 163 -14.80 -1.13 4.91
CA VAL A 163 -15.94 -1.33 4.00
C VAL A 163 -16.45 -2.77 4.10
N LEU A 164 -15.56 -3.76 3.97
CA LEU A 164 -15.92 -5.18 4.06
C LEU A 164 -16.54 -5.53 5.41
N ARG A 165 -16.01 -4.96 6.50
CA ARG A 165 -16.57 -5.13 7.85
C ARG A 165 -17.98 -4.56 7.94
N SER A 166 -18.21 -3.35 7.43
CA SER A 166 -19.53 -2.71 7.42
C SER A 166 -20.55 -3.50 6.59
N GLU A 167 -20.14 -4.01 5.42
CA GLU A 167 -21.00 -4.84 4.57
C GLU A 167 -21.40 -6.15 5.27
N ARG A 168 -20.45 -6.80 5.95
CA ARG A 168 -20.74 -8.01 6.74
C ARG A 168 -21.74 -7.74 7.86
N ILE A 169 -21.51 -6.69 8.66
CA ILE A 169 -22.42 -6.30 9.75
C ILE A 169 -23.83 -6.02 9.22
N ALA A 170 -23.94 -5.29 8.10
CA ALA A 170 -25.24 -5.02 7.48
C ALA A 170 -25.92 -6.29 6.97
N GLY A 171 -25.15 -7.24 6.43
CA GLY A 171 -25.64 -8.57 6.05
C GLY A 171 -26.18 -9.36 7.24
N ASP A 172 -25.40 -9.43 8.33
CA ASP A 172 -25.79 -10.12 9.56
C ASP A 172 -27.06 -9.52 10.16
N GLN A 173 -27.21 -8.18 10.16
CA GLN A 173 -28.42 -7.50 10.61
C GLN A 173 -29.66 -7.85 9.77
N ARG A 174 -29.51 -7.95 8.44
CA ARG A 174 -30.61 -8.37 7.56
C ARG A 174 -31.02 -9.82 7.82
N LEU A 175 -30.04 -10.71 7.99
CA LEU A 175 -30.30 -12.11 8.32
C LEU A 175 -31.01 -12.23 9.67
N GLN A 176 -30.57 -11.48 10.68
CA GLN A 176 -31.21 -11.46 11.99
C GLN A 176 -32.67 -11.01 11.89
N ALA A 177 -32.94 -9.93 11.16
CA ALA A 177 -34.31 -9.45 10.95
C ALA A 177 -35.21 -10.48 10.21
N GLN A 178 -34.64 -11.26 9.29
CA GLN A 178 -35.36 -12.35 8.62
C GLN A 178 -35.68 -13.50 9.59
N VAL A 179 -34.72 -13.89 10.42
CA VAL A 179 -34.90 -14.93 11.45
C VAL A 179 -35.97 -14.51 12.45
N ASP A 180 -35.92 -13.27 12.92
CA ASP A 180 -36.92 -12.72 13.85
C ASP A 180 -38.32 -12.76 13.22
N GLY A 181 -38.45 -12.36 11.95
CA GLY A 181 -39.73 -12.44 11.22
C GLY A 181 -40.26 -13.87 11.05
N ILE A 182 -39.39 -14.86 10.81
CA ILE A 182 -39.77 -16.27 10.75
C ILE A 182 -40.27 -16.75 12.11
N ASN A 183 -39.61 -16.37 13.20
CA ASN A 183 -40.05 -16.72 14.55
C ASN A 183 -41.43 -16.13 14.86
N ASP A 184 -41.68 -14.87 14.49
CA ASP A 184 -42.99 -14.24 14.63
C ASP A 184 -44.08 -14.98 13.83
N GLU A 185 -43.78 -15.44 12.62
CA GLU A 185 -44.71 -16.24 11.80
C GLU A 185 -44.99 -17.61 12.43
N LEU A 186 -43.98 -18.26 13.02
CA LEU A 186 -44.13 -19.52 13.73
C LEU A 186 -45.00 -19.36 14.98
N ASP A 187 -44.77 -18.32 15.78
CA ASP A 187 -45.58 -18.02 16.97
C ASP A 187 -47.05 -17.77 16.60
N GLN A 188 -47.30 -17.09 15.47
CA GLN A 188 -48.64 -16.90 14.94
C GLN A 188 -49.27 -18.21 14.46
N PHE A 189 -48.48 -19.11 13.87
CA PHE A 189 -48.93 -20.42 13.44
C PHE A 189 -49.32 -21.31 14.63
N ASP A 190 -48.50 -21.36 15.66
CA ASP A 190 -48.80 -22.07 16.91
C ASP A 190 -50.09 -21.53 17.57
N SER A 191 -50.26 -20.21 17.57
CA SER A 191 -51.49 -19.57 18.05
C SER A 191 -52.74 -19.91 17.21
N LYS A 192 -52.58 -20.23 15.92
CA LYS A 192 -53.69 -20.71 15.07
C LYS A 192 -53.99 -22.18 15.36
N ILE A 193 -52.96 -23.01 15.56
CA ILE A 193 -53.14 -24.41 15.96
C ILE A 193 -53.90 -24.49 17.28
N ALA A 194 -53.47 -23.76 18.32
CA ALA A 194 -54.13 -23.78 19.63
C ALA A 194 -55.62 -23.37 19.54
N ARG A 195 -55.95 -22.38 18.69
CA ARG A 195 -57.35 -21.99 18.44
C ARG A 195 -58.15 -23.05 17.69
N ALA A 196 -57.52 -23.72 16.72
CA ALA A 196 -58.17 -24.80 15.98
C ALA A 196 -58.44 -26.01 16.89
N GLU A 197 -57.49 -26.37 17.76
CA GLU A 197 -57.64 -27.41 18.77
C GLU A 197 -58.78 -27.09 19.75
N ALA A 198 -58.80 -25.87 20.31
CA ALA A 198 -59.88 -25.44 21.20
C ALA A 198 -61.26 -25.44 20.52
N ALA A 199 -61.34 -25.05 19.25
CA ALA A 199 -62.57 -25.10 18.47
C ALA A 199 -63.03 -26.55 18.21
N ALA A 200 -62.10 -27.47 17.96
CA ALA A 200 -62.39 -28.88 17.79
C ALA A 200 -62.91 -29.51 19.09
N GLU A 201 -62.26 -29.25 20.22
CA GLU A 201 -62.70 -29.71 21.55
C GLU A 201 -64.09 -29.17 21.91
N SER A 202 -64.34 -27.87 21.65
CA SER A 202 -65.67 -27.29 21.85
C SER A 202 -66.74 -27.96 20.99
N SER A 203 -66.42 -28.32 19.74
CA SER A 203 -67.35 -29.00 18.85
C SER A 203 -67.65 -30.42 19.30
N GLU A 204 -66.65 -31.15 19.82
CA GLU A 204 -66.80 -32.49 20.37
C GLU A 204 -67.71 -32.47 21.60
N ASN A 205 -67.48 -31.53 22.53
CA ASN A 205 -68.31 -31.34 23.71
C ASN A 205 -69.77 -31.04 23.34
N SER A 206 -70.02 -30.10 22.41
CA SER A 206 -71.40 -29.81 21.97
C SER A 206 -72.07 -31.00 21.28
N ALA A 207 -71.32 -31.82 20.54
CA ALA A 207 -71.86 -33.04 19.93
C ALA A 207 -72.23 -34.09 21.00
N GLN A 208 -71.41 -34.23 22.04
CA GLN A 208 -71.67 -35.12 23.16
C GLN A 208 -72.88 -34.67 23.99
N GLU A 209 -72.97 -33.38 24.32
CA GLU A 209 -74.14 -32.79 25.00
C GLU A 209 -75.43 -33.03 24.20
N ALA A 210 -75.40 -32.82 22.89
CA ALA A 210 -76.54 -33.10 22.02
C ALA A 210 -76.92 -34.59 22.05
N HIS A 211 -75.94 -35.49 22.08
CA HIS A 211 -76.19 -36.94 22.17
C HIS A 211 -76.84 -37.32 23.52
N GLU A 212 -76.35 -36.77 24.62
CA GLU A 212 -76.90 -36.98 25.97
C GLU A 212 -78.35 -36.50 26.07
N LEU A 213 -78.66 -35.30 25.54
CA LEU A 213 -80.02 -34.78 25.47
C LEU A 213 -80.97 -35.69 24.68
N VAL A 214 -80.51 -36.26 23.57
CA VAL A 214 -81.29 -37.22 22.78
C VAL A 214 -81.54 -38.51 23.57
N GLN A 215 -80.53 -39.03 24.28
CA GLN A 215 -80.70 -40.21 25.12
C GLN A 215 -81.69 -39.96 26.27
N GLU A 216 -81.58 -38.83 26.95
CA GLU A 216 -82.49 -38.43 28.03
C GLU A 216 -83.93 -38.33 27.51
N ALA A 217 -84.14 -37.60 26.41
CA ALA A 217 -85.44 -37.47 25.76
C ALA A 217 -86.04 -38.83 25.34
N THR A 218 -85.20 -39.75 24.84
CA THR A 218 -85.64 -41.09 24.43
C THR A 218 -86.02 -41.96 25.63
N SER A 219 -85.27 -41.89 26.73
CA SER A 219 -85.53 -42.69 27.95
C SER A 219 -86.77 -42.23 28.72
N GLY A 220 -87.05 -40.92 28.72
CA GLY A 220 -88.26 -40.34 29.32
C GLY A 220 -89.53 -40.56 28.50
N PHE A 221 -89.40 -40.89 27.21
CA PHE A 221 -90.52 -41.15 26.32
C PHE A 221 -91.04 -42.58 26.48
N VAL A 222 -91.93 -42.78 27.44
CA VAL A 222 -92.80 -43.97 27.45
C VAL A 222 -93.92 -43.68 26.46
N GLY A 223 -93.76 -44.13 25.21
CA GLY A 223 -94.78 -43.94 24.17
C GLY A 223 -96.17 -44.42 24.61
N PHE A 224 -97.19 -44.11 23.80
CA PHE A 224 -98.55 -44.59 24.05
C PHE A 224 -98.54 -46.12 24.17
N LYS A 225 -98.96 -46.63 25.33
CA LYS A 225 -99.08 -48.06 25.59
C LYS A 225 -100.23 -48.59 24.76
N ASP A 226 -99.95 -49.63 24.00
CA ASP A 226 -100.93 -50.26 23.13
C ASP A 226 -102.12 -50.80 23.97
N GLY A 227 -103.34 -50.62 23.48
CA GLY A 227 -104.57 -51.05 24.16
C GLY A 227 -105.08 -50.16 25.31
N ILE A 228 -104.49 -48.98 25.55
CA ILE A 228 -105.04 -47.99 26.51
C ILE A 228 -105.68 -46.83 25.72
N GLY A 229 -106.96 -46.53 26.00
CA GLY A 229 -107.62 -45.35 25.49
C GLY A 229 -107.08 -44.10 26.19
N TYR A 230 -106.34 -43.27 25.45
CA TYR A 230 -105.83 -41.99 25.95
C TYR A 230 -106.85 -40.89 25.67
N ASP A 231 -107.50 -40.40 26.71
CA ASP A 231 -108.36 -39.21 26.64
C ASP A 231 -107.49 -37.96 26.86
N PHE A 232 -107.30 -37.17 25.81
CA PHE A 232 -106.51 -35.94 25.87
C PHE A 232 -107.29 -34.75 26.47
N GLY A 233 -108.51 -35.00 26.96
CA GLY A 233 -109.40 -33.97 27.47
C GLY A 233 -109.92 -33.04 26.37
N PHE A 234 -110.87 -32.19 26.75
CA PHE A 234 -111.47 -31.21 25.85
C PHE A 234 -110.53 -30.01 25.68
N ILE A 235 -109.73 -30.03 24.62
CA ILE A 235 -108.78 -28.95 24.30
C ILE A 235 -109.57 -27.75 23.76
N THR A 236 -109.79 -26.75 24.62
CA THR A 236 -110.52 -25.52 24.26
C THR A 236 -109.60 -24.42 23.73
N GLN A 237 -108.29 -24.59 23.84
CA GLN A 237 -107.29 -23.61 23.42
C GLN A 237 -106.69 -24.01 22.07
N THR A 238 -106.53 -23.04 21.18
CA THR A 238 -105.86 -23.24 19.89
C THR A 238 -104.40 -23.57 20.14
N MET A 239 -104.02 -24.84 19.98
CA MET A 239 -102.64 -25.29 20.10
C MET A 239 -101.84 -24.83 18.89
N THR A 240 -101.07 -23.75 19.04
CA THR A 240 -99.99 -23.40 18.10
C THR A 240 -98.69 -23.97 18.62
N TYR A 241 -98.25 -25.10 18.05
CA TYR A 241 -96.91 -25.64 18.25
C TYR A 241 -96.13 -25.44 16.94
N PHE A 242 -95.05 -24.66 16.98
CA PHE A 242 -94.26 -24.22 15.81
C PHE A 242 -95.06 -23.46 14.73
N ASP A 243 -95.93 -22.52 15.12
CA ASP A 243 -96.69 -21.64 14.19
C ASP A 243 -97.50 -22.35 13.10
N ARG A 244 -97.74 -23.66 13.23
CA ARG A 244 -98.65 -24.43 12.36
C ARG A 244 -99.92 -24.79 13.12
N ASN A 245 -101.05 -24.45 12.50
CA ASN A 245 -102.38 -24.80 13.02
C ASN A 245 -102.73 -26.23 12.59
N PHE A 246 -102.80 -27.16 13.56
CA PHE A 246 -103.12 -28.57 13.32
C PHE A 246 -104.62 -28.88 13.32
N GLY A 247 -105.48 -27.85 13.36
CA GLY A 247 -106.95 -28.00 13.30
C GLY A 247 -107.60 -28.32 14.65
N SER A 248 -108.91 -28.13 14.73
CA SER A 248 -109.75 -28.45 15.91
C SER A 248 -110.62 -29.68 15.62
N ILE A 249 -110.68 -30.63 16.54
CA ILE A 249 -111.60 -31.78 16.45
C ILE A 249 -112.91 -31.37 17.13
N ALA A 250 -113.99 -31.28 16.36
CA ALA A 250 -115.34 -31.09 16.86
C ALA A 250 -116.08 -32.44 16.85
N ASP A 251 -116.74 -32.77 17.95
CA ASP A 251 -117.54 -33.99 18.11
C ASP A 251 -118.86 -33.87 17.32
N PRO A 252 -119.21 -34.83 16.44
CA PRO A 252 -120.57 -34.92 15.91
C PRO A 252 -121.50 -35.44 17.01
N VAL A 253 -122.10 -34.54 17.78
CA VAL A 253 -123.17 -34.90 18.72
C VAL A 253 -124.32 -35.55 17.94
N ASN A 254 -124.68 -36.75 18.40
CA ASN A 254 -125.84 -37.55 18.03
C ASN A 254 -127.12 -36.73 17.79
N ASN A 255 -127.79 -37.02 16.68
CA ASN A 255 -129.23 -37.23 16.65
C ASN A 255 -129.48 -38.72 16.39
#